data_AF-A0A813F8J5-F1
#
_entry.id   AF-A0A813F8J5-F1
#
_cell.length_a   1.000
_cell.length_b   1.000
_cell.length_c   1.000
_cell.angle_alpha   90.00
_cell.angle_beta   90.00
_cell.angle_gamma   90.00
#
_symmetry.space_group_name_H-M   'P 1'
#
loop_
_entity.id
_entity.type
_entity.pdbx_description
1 polymer ?
#
loop_
_entity_poly.entity_id
_entity_poly.type
_entity_poly.pdbx_seq_one_letter_code
_entity_poly.pdbx_strand_id
1 'polypeptide(L)'
;MAAAVVGWYDLSWSGGSFPICFRPAGNFFCAKFQAPGRWTMEGDLIKIDWAKFGKYEMKFDAATKTMEGNAMPLKTDDEKNWRKAAFSRALSPTEVLLIGDGGGSEWEFEWSGGSFPVKFKADGYNHFQCDDFPAHAHWSLDGDLLKINWAQFGNYELKVAADGTMDGGAVGKPEDWRKAKFTRNMIVNGVVESCEHH
;
A
#
# COMPACT_ATOMS: atom_id res chain seq x y z
N MET A 1 -0.11 -9.30 -17.47
CA MET A 1 1.25 -9.57 -16.95
C MET A 1 1.46 -8.93 -15.58
N ALA A 2 1.33 -7.60 -15.43
CA ALA A 2 1.52 -6.91 -14.13
C ALA A 2 0.65 -7.42 -12.97
N ALA A 3 -0.58 -7.88 -13.23
CA ALA A 3 -1.45 -8.45 -12.20
C ALA A 3 -0.85 -9.68 -11.49
N ALA A 4 0.04 -10.44 -12.15
CA ALA A 4 0.69 -11.60 -11.55
C ALA A 4 1.72 -11.24 -10.47
N VAL A 5 2.14 -9.97 -10.43
CA VAL A 5 3.15 -9.44 -9.51
C VAL A 5 2.53 -8.77 -8.29
N VAL A 6 1.25 -8.36 -8.36
CA VAL A 6 0.59 -7.67 -7.24
C VAL A 6 0.43 -8.61 -6.04
N GLY A 7 0.86 -8.14 -4.87
CA GLY A 7 0.78 -8.89 -3.62
C GLY A 7 1.98 -8.62 -2.70
N TRP A 8 2.05 -9.43 -1.65
CA TRP A 8 3.10 -9.39 -0.65
C TRP A 8 4.21 -10.38 -0.98
N TYR A 9 5.46 -9.93 -0.82
CA TYR A 9 6.67 -10.69 -1.04
C TYR A 9 7.63 -10.48 0.13
N ASP A 10 8.48 -11.46 0.40
CA ASP A 10 9.60 -11.30 1.32
C ASP A 10 10.85 -10.92 0.53
N LEU A 11 11.23 -9.63 0.61
CA LEU A 11 12.45 -9.12 -0.01
C LEU A 11 13.64 -9.46 0.89
N SER A 12 14.65 -10.08 0.31
CA SER A 12 15.89 -10.49 0.95
C SER A 12 17.09 -9.81 0.31
N TRP A 13 18.06 -9.47 1.15
CA TRP A 13 19.36 -8.93 0.78
C TRP A 13 20.40 -9.40 1.80
N SER A 14 21.66 -8.98 1.63
CA SER A 14 22.77 -9.37 2.51
C SER A 14 22.56 -9.02 3.99
N GLY A 15 21.70 -8.06 4.31
CA GLY A 15 21.36 -7.66 5.68
C GLY A 15 20.10 -8.31 6.27
N GLY A 16 19.48 -9.26 5.58
CA GLY A 16 18.29 -10.00 6.05
C GLY A 16 17.09 -9.85 5.13
N SER A 17 15.90 -10.14 5.67
CA SER A 17 14.65 -10.19 4.91
C SER A 17 13.53 -9.41 5.59
N PHE A 18 12.61 -8.85 4.79
CA PHE A 18 11.43 -8.14 5.28
C PHE A 18 10.30 -8.11 4.23
N PRO A 19 9.03 -7.97 4.66
CA PRO A 19 7.90 -7.95 3.75
C PRO A 19 7.82 -6.64 2.96
N ILE A 20 7.54 -6.76 1.68
CA ILE A 20 7.25 -5.68 0.73
C ILE A 20 5.95 -5.99 -0.01
N CYS A 21 5.28 -4.95 -0.49
CA CYS A 21 4.06 -5.09 -1.26
C CYS A 21 4.21 -4.39 -2.61
N PHE A 22 4.05 -5.15 -3.68
CA PHE A 22 3.78 -4.60 -5.00
C PHE A 22 2.28 -4.32 -5.08
N ARG A 23 1.90 -3.04 -4.99
CA ARG A 23 0.51 -2.61 -5.05
C ARG A 23 0.10 -2.32 -6.50
N PRO A 24 -1.21 -2.31 -6.78
CA PRO A 24 -1.73 -1.88 -8.08
C PRO A 24 -1.24 -0.47 -8.49
N ALA A 25 -1.37 -0.19 -9.79
CA ALA A 25 -0.91 1.05 -10.43
C ALA A 25 0.56 1.42 -10.16
N GLY A 26 1.42 0.42 -9.92
CA GLY A 26 2.86 0.61 -9.79
C GLY A 26 3.31 1.21 -8.45
N ASN A 27 2.48 1.18 -7.40
CA ASN A 27 2.91 1.61 -6.06
C ASN A 27 3.71 0.51 -5.36
N PHE A 28 4.82 0.88 -4.73
CA PHE A 28 5.67 -0.03 -3.95
C PHE A 28 5.63 0.38 -2.49
N PHE A 29 5.43 -0.59 -1.60
CA PHE A 29 5.25 -0.32 -0.16
C PHE A 29 6.04 -1.28 0.72
N CYS A 30 6.55 -0.75 1.83
CA CYS A 30 7.20 -1.53 2.88
C CYS A 30 6.91 -0.85 4.23
N ALA A 31 6.21 -1.54 5.13
CA ALA A 31 5.79 -0.97 6.41
C ALA A 31 6.97 -0.60 7.31
N LYS A 32 8.07 -1.37 7.25
CA LYS A 32 9.26 -1.15 8.08
C LYS A 32 10.11 0.04 7.60
N PHE A 33 10.09 0.31 6.31
CA PHE A 33 10.97 1.28 5.65
C PHE A 33 10.13 2.18 4.72
N GLN A 34 9.26 2.98 5.33
CA GLN A 34 8.33 3.84 4.59
C GLN A 34 9.07 4.94 3.82
N ALA A 35 8.74 5.03 2.53
CA ALA A 35 9.17 6.05 1.58
C ALA A 35 8.29 5.95 0.33
N PRO A 36 8.17 7.01 -0.49
CA PRO A 36 7.57 6.89 -1.81
C PRO A 36 8.31 5.81 -2.59
N GLY A 37 7.55 4.84 -3.10
CA GLY A 37 8.07 3.72 -3.84
C GLY A 37 7.23 3.47 -5.08
N ARG A 38 7.89 3.21 -6.21
CA ARG A 38 7.26 2.86 -7.47
C ARG A 38 7.87 1.60 -8.05
N TRP A 39 7.09 0.87 -8.83
CA TRP A 39 7.57 -0.25 -9.61
C TRP A 39 6.98 -0.27 -11.01
N THR A 40 7.73 -0.82 -11.96
CA THR A 40 7.30 -1.09 -13.32
C THR A 40 7.75 -2.48 -13.75
N MET A 41 7.14 -3.00 -14.82
CA MET A 41 7.48 -4.30 -15.40
C MET A 41 7.62 -4.16 -16.92
N GLU A 42 8.76 -4.60 -17.45
CA GLU A 42 9.07 -4.67 -18.87
C GLU A 42 9.44 -6.12 -19.21
N GLY A 43 8.54 -6.85 -19.90
CA GLY A 43 8.72 -8.30 -20.07
C GLY A 43 8.68 -9.01 -18.72
N ASP A 44 9.78 -9.67 -18.35
CA ASP A 44 9.98 -10.31 -17.04
C ASP A 44 10.87 -9.48 -16.09
N LEU A 45 11.30 -8.28 -16.49
CA LEU A 45 12.12 -7.41 -15.67
C LEU A 45 11.26 -6.47 -14.82
N ILE A 46 11.42 -6.55 -13.51
CA ILE A 46 10.83 -5.63 -12.53
C ILE A 46 11.86 -4.56 -12.17
N LYS A 47 11.46 -3.30 -12.33
CA LYS A 47 12.23 -2.13 -11.88
C LYS A 47 11.54 -1.52 -10.68
N ILE A 48 12.28 -1.29 -9.60
CA ILE A 48 11.78 -0.66 -8.37
C ILE A 48 12.57 0.63 -8.17
N ASP A 49 11.86 1.73 -7.95
CA ASP A 49 12.43 2.98 -7.44
C ASP A 49 11.87 3.22 -6.04
N TRP A 50 12.72 3.09 -5.03
CA TRP A 50 12.35 3.18 -3.63
C TRP A 50 12.94 4.42 -2.96
N ALA A 51 13.03 5.52 -3.73
CA ALA A 51 13.50 6.82 -3.28
C ALA A 51 14.82 6.71 -2.51
N LYS A 52 14.83 7.09 -1.22
CA LYS A 52 16.04 7.08 -0.38
C LYS A 52 16.63 5.69 -0.14
N PHE A 53 15.89 4.61 -0.40
CA PHE A 53 16.37 3.23 -0.25
C PHE A 53 16.96 2.64 -1.55
N GLY A 54 17.01 3.46 -2.61
CA GLY A 54 17.67 3.13 -3.87
C GLY A 54 16.73 2.49 -4.89
N LYS A 55 17.33 1.97 -5.96
CA LYS A 55 16.63 1.38 -7.10
C LYS A 55 17.07 -0.05 -7.31
N TYR A 56 16.16 -0.95 -7.67
CA TYR A 56 16.44 -2.37 -7.88
C TYR A 56 15.97 -2.81 -9.27
N GLU A 57 16.69 -3.73 -9.89
CA GLU A 57 16.27 -4.44 -11.09
C GLU A 57 16.31 -5.94 -10.82
N MET A 58 15.17 -6.61 -11.03
CA MET A 58 15.01 -8.03 -10.70
C MET A 58 14.21 -8.75 -11.78
N LYS A 59 14.67 -9.92 -12.20
CA LYS A 59 13.94 -10.80 -13.12
C LYS A 59 12.87 -11.57 -12.37
N PHE A 60 11.63 -11.52 -12.83
CA PHE A 60 10.48 -12.22 -12.27
C PHE A 60 10.25 -13.56 -12.96
N ASP A 61 10.25 -14.63 -12.20
CA ASP A 61 9.79 -15.94 -12.65
C ASP A 61 8.32 -16.13 -12.28
N ALA A 62 7.45 -16.14 -13.30
CA ALA A 62 6.02 -16.29 -13.12
C ALA A 62 5.59 -17.69 -12.62
N ALA A 63 6.37 -18.74 -12.91
CA ALA A 63 6.04 -20.11 -12.50
C ALA A 63 6.22 -20.30 -10.99
N THR A 64 7.30 -19.72 -10.45
CA THR A 64 7.63 -19.81 -9.01
C THR A 64 7.22 -18.59 -8.21
N LYS A 65 6.80 -17.51 -8.88
CA LYS A 65 6.56 -16.17 -8.32
C LYS A 65 7.73 -15.66 -7.47
N THR A 66 8.93 -15.86 -7.97
CA THR A 66 10.16 -15.36 -7.35
C THR A 66 10.80 -14.28 -8.20
N MET A 67 11.68 -13.49 -7.60
CA MET A 67 12.47 -12.47 -8.27
C MET A 67 13.92 -12.56 -7.84
N GLU A 68 14.84 -12.39 -8.78
CA GLU A 68 16.28 -12.29 -8.51
C GLU A 68 16.92 -11.21 -9.36
N GLY A 69 17.80 -10.42 -8.76
CA GLY A 69 18.56 -9.39 -9.44
C GLY A 69 19.43 -8.61 -8.48
N ASN A 70 19.49 -7.30 -8.66
CA ASN A 70 20.51 -6.47 -8.01
C ASN A 70 19.98 -5.09 -7.61
N ALA A 71 20.68 -4.45 -6.68
CA ALA A 71 20.58 -3.02 -6.49
C ALA A 71 21.34 -2.26 -7.59
N MET A 72 20.84 -1.06 -7.88
CA MET A 72 21.32 -0.20 -8.95
C MET A 72 22.01 1.06 -8.41
N PRO A 73 23.11 1.51 -9.03
CA PRO A 73 23.80 0.88 -10.17
C PRO A 73 24.43 -0.47 -9.80
N LEU A 74 24.50 -1.39 -10.76
CA LEU A 74 25.10 -2.71 -10.56
C LEU A 74 26.57 -2.57 -10.15
N LYS A 75 26.92 -3.16 -9.02
CA LYS A 75 28.30 -3.26 -8.52
C LYS A 75 28.76 -4.69 -8.62
N THR A 76 29.48 -5.02 -9.69
CA THR A 76 29.93 -6.39 -9.97
C THR A 76 31.01 -6.88 -9.01
N ASP A 77 31.67 -5.97 -8.31
CA ASP A 77 32.68 -6.21 -7.28
C ASP A 77 32.09 -6.39 -5.88
N ASP A 78 30.78 -6.12 -5.70
CA ASP A 78 30.10 -6.25 -4.42
C ASP A 78 29.19 -7.49 -4.41
N GLU A 79 29.69 -8.58 -3.82
CA GLU A 79 28.95 -9.84 -3.62
C GLU A 79 27.66 -9.66 -2.79
N LYS A 80 27.43 -8.50 -2.17
CA LYS A 80 26.23 -8.18 -1.39
C LYS A 80 25.21 -7.33 -2.17
N ASN A 81 25.47 -7.04 -3.44
CA ASN A 81 24.60 -6.20 -4.28
C ASN A 81 23.33 -6.92 -4.77
N TRP A 82 23.22 -8.24 -4.57
CA TRP A 82 22.05 -9.02 -4.99
C TRP A 82 20.77 -8.64 -4.23
N ARG A 83 19.62 -8.84 -4.88
CA ARG A 83 18.28 -8.71 -4.31
C ARG A 83 17.44 -9.92 -4.74
N LYS A 84 16.68 -10.49 -3.80
CA LYS A 84 15.77 -11.61 -4.08
C LYS A 84 14.41 -11.34 -3.44
N ALA A 85 13.32 -11.71 -4.09
CA ALA A 85 12.00 -11.64 -3.49
C ALA A 85 11.23 -12.94 -3.76
N ALA A 86 10.52 -13.44 -2.75
CA ALA A 86 9.64 -14.61 -2.89
C ALA A 86 8.21 -14.21 -2.55
N PHE A 87 7.24 -14.63 -3.37
CA PHE A 87 5.83 -14.36 -3.12
C PHE A 87 5.40 -15.00 -1.80
N SER A 88 4.82 -14.18 -0.94
CA SER A 88 4.32 -14.59 0.38
C SER A 88 2.82 -14.85 0.29
N ARG A 89 2.04 -13.86 -0.15
CA ARG A 89 0.58 -13.98 -0.30
C ARG A 89 -0.03 -12.92 -1.20
N ALA A 90 -1.24 -13.17 -1.69
CA ALA A 90 -2.06 -12.17 -2.35
C ALA A 90 -2.54 -11.10 -1.35
N LEU A 91 -3.04 -9.98 -1.90
CA LEU A 91 -3.77 -9.00 -1.10
C LEU A 91 -5.05 -9.63 -0.54
N SER A 92 -5.35 -9.39 0.73
CA SER A 92 -6.62 -9.78 1.33
C SER A 92 -7.77 -8.94 0.76
N PRO A 93 -9.04 -9.38 0.89
CA PRO A 93 -10.18 -8.56 0.47
C PRO A 93 -10.22 -7.18 1.15
N THR A 94 -9.82 -7.10 2.42
CA THR A 94 -9.76 -5.85 3.19
C THR A 94 -8.63 -4.93 2.73
N GLU A 95 -7.46 -5.48 2.38
CA GLU A 95 -6.39 -4.73 1.74
C GLU A 95 -6.80 -4.20 0.37
N VAL A 96 -7.49 -5.01 -0.44
CA VAL A 96 -8.01 -4.59 -1.75
C VAL A 96 -8.98 -3.42 -1.60
N LEU A 97 -9.89 -3.46 -0.63
CA LEU A 97 -10.82 -2.37 -0.35
C LEU A 97 -10.10 -1.07 0.05
N LEU A 98 -9.08 -1.16 0.91
CA LEU A 98 -8.34 0.03 1.37
C LEU A 98 -7.41 0.61 0.30
N ILE A 99 -6.69 -0.26 -0.41
CA ILE A 99 -5.67 0.12 -1.40
C ILE A 99 -6.31 0.52 -2.74
N GLY A 100 -7.49 -0.03 -3.04
CA GLY A 100 -8.19 0.15 -4.30
C GLY A 100 -7.31 -0.24 -5.49
N ASP A 101 -7.44 0.51 -6.58
CA ASP A 101 -6.61 0.35 -7.79
C ASP A 101 -5.20 0.98 -7.63
N GLY A 102 -4.74 1.17 -6.40
CA GLY A 102 -3.43 1.71 -6.06
C GLY A 102 -3.44 3.18 -5.65
N GLY A 103 -4.55 3.89 -5.85
CA GLY A 103 -4.71 5.27 -5.37
C GLY A 103 -5.12 5.38 -3.91
N GLY A 104 -5.60 4.27 -3.32
CA GLY A 104 -6.34 4.27 -2.08
C GLY A 104 -7.84 4.22 -2.29
N SER A 105 -8.59 4.53 -1.24
CA SER A 105 -10.04 4.47 -1.21
C SER A 105 -10.64 5.62 -0.41
N GLU A 106 -11.87 5.97 -0.75
CA GLU A 106 -12.69 6.96 -0.05
C GLU A 106 -13.87 6.28 0.64
N TRP A 107 -14.16 6.71 1.86
CA TRP A 107 -15.15 6.14 2.75
C TRP A 107 -15.96 7.24 3.41
N GLU A 108 -17.24 6.99 3.64
CA GLU A 108 -18.08 7.85 4.49
C GLU A 108 -17.95 7.38 5.93
N PHE A 109 -17.33 8.20 6.80
CA PHE A 109 -17.20 7.95 8.23
C PHE A 109 -18.40 8.52 8.98
N GLU A 110 -18.94 7.76 9.93
CA GLU A 110 -20.08 8.14 10.77
C GLU A 110 -19.69 8.11 12.25
N TRP A 111 -20.24 9.05 13.01
CA TRP A 111 -20.11 9.16 14.46
C TRP A 111 -21.36 9.82 15.06
N SER A 112 -21.39 10.03 16.38
CA SER A 112 -22.54 10.61 17.07
C SER A 112 -22.95 12.02 16.60
N GLY A 113 -22.03 12.77 16.01
CA GLY A 113 -22.25 14.13 15.51
C GLY A 113 -22.58 14.23 14.01
N GLY A 114 -22.65 13.11 13.28
CA GLY A 114 -22.95 13.11 11.84
C GLY A 114 -22.00 12.23 11.04
N SER A 115 -21.79 12.56 9.77
CA SER A 115 -20.88 11.85 8.87
C SER A 115 -20.00 12.79 8.04
N PHE A 116 -18.84 12.31 7.62
CA PHE A 116 -17.91 13.04 6.77
C PHE A 116 -17.03 12.09 5.95
N PRO A 117 -16.53 12.51 4.77
CA PRO A 117 -15.67 11.69 3.94
C PRO A 117 -14.24 11.61 4.50
N VAL A 118 -13.63 10.43 4.36
CA VAL A 118 -12.21 10.18 4.64
C VAL A 118 -11.57 9.37 3.53
N LYS A 119 -10.24 9.47 3.44
CA LYS A 119 -9.44 8.84 2.39
C LYS A 119 -8.29 8.04 3.01
N PHE A 120 -8.18 6.76 2.63
CA PHE A 120 -7.04 5.90 2.94
C PHE A 120 -6.15 5.83 1.71
N LYS A 121 -5.08 6.62 1.67
CA LYS A 121 -4.16 6.62 0.52
C LYS A 121 -3.28 5.38 0.53
N ALA A 122 -3.08 4.79 -0.64
CA ALA A 122 -2.19 3.64 -0.82
C ALA A 122 -0.76 4.02 -1.23
N ASP A 123 -0.29 5.17 -0.77
CA ASP A 123 1.06 5.66 -1.03
C ASP A 123 2.13 4.97 -0.16
N GLY A 124 3.37 5.42 -0.27
CA GLY A 124 4.51 4.87 0.46
C GLY A 124 4.48 5.05 1.98
N TYR A 125 3.51 5.82 2.50
CA TYR A 125 3.36 6.15 3.92
C TYR A 125 2.02 5.71 4.50
N ASN A 126 1.07 5.29 3.66
CA ASN A 126 -0.31 5.04 4.03
C ASN A 126 -0.94 6.26 4.71
N HIS A 127 -0.95 7.41 4.05
CA HIS A 127 -1.60 8.59 4.62
C HIS A 127 -3.11 8.39 4.80
N PHE A 128 -3.61 8.84 5.95
CA PHE A 128 -5.03 9.04 6.20
C PHE A 128 -5.36 10.52 5.99
N GLN A 129 -6.42 10.83 5.26
CA GLN A 129 -6.84 12.20 4.98
C GLN A 129 -8.32 12.39 5.29
N CYS A 130 -8.62 13.47 5.99
CA CYS A 130 -9.96 13.99 6.19
C CYS A 130 -9.89 15.50 5.99
N ASP A 131 -10.71 16.03 5.08
CA ASP A 131 -10.64 17.44 4.69
C ASP A 131 -11.27 18.36 5.75
N ASP A 132 -12.27 17.87 6.49
CA ASP A 132 -12.93 18.61 7.57
C ASP A 132 -12.08 18.71 8.84
N PHE A 133 -11.22 17.70 9.08
CA PHE A 133 -10.33 17.64 10.23
C PHE A 133 -8.90 17.31 9.79
N PRO A 134 -8.21 18.28 9.14
CA PRO A 134 -6.92 18.05 8.52
C PRO A 134 -5.82 17.81 9.56
N ALA A 135 -5.01 16.78 9.31
CA ALA A 135 -3.84 16.46 10.12
C ALA A 135 -2.84 15.61 9.34
N HIS A 136 -1.60 15.54 9.84
CA HIS A 136 -0.62 14.56 9.37
C HIS A 136 -0.94 13.18 9.96
N ALA A 137 -1.86 12.48 9.30
CA ALA A 137 -2.41 11.23 9.78
C ALA A 137 -2.02 10.05 8.90
N HIS A 138 -1.94 8.87 9.51
CA HIS A 138 -1.45 7.65 8.88
C HIS A 138 -2.33 6.47 9.28
N TRP A 139 -2.37 5.45 8.43
CA TRP A 139 -3.07 4.21 8.71
C TRP A 139 -2.18 2.97 8.54
N SER A 140 -2.52 1.92 9.26
CA SER A 140 -1.93 0.60 9.12
C SER A 140 -3.01 -0.47 9.28
N LEU A 141 -2.76 -1.66 8.77
CA LEU A 141 -3.69 -2.78 8.84
C LEU A 141 -2.98 -3.99 9.42
N ASP A 142 -3.62 -4.62 10.40
CA ASP A 142 -3.18 -5.88 11.03
C ASP A 142 -4.31 -6.91 10.93
N GLY A 143 -4.21 -7.85 9.99
CA GLY A 143 -5.34 -8.68 9.57
C GLY A 143 -6.45 -7.81 8.98
N ASP A 144 -7.57 -7.69 9.69
CA ASP A 144 -8.65 -6.75 9.34
C ASP A 144 -8.83 -5.63 10.38
N LEU A 145 -7.87 -5.47 11.30
CA LEU A 145 -7.88 -4.37 12.26
C LEU A 145 -7.16 -3.17 11.65
N LEU A 146 -7.92 -2.18 11.21
CA LEU A 146 -7.43 -0.91 10.72
C LEU A 146 -7.08 -0.03 11.93
N LYS A 147 -5.83 0.42 11.98
CA LYS A 147 -5.33 1.36 12.99
C LYS A 147 -5.10 2.71 12.33
N ILE A 148 -5.72 3.76 12.85
CA ILE A 148 -5.59 5.13 12.36
C ILE A 148 -4.90 5.95 13.44
N ASN A 149 -3.77 6.55 13.11
CA ASN A 149 -3.17 7.61 13.91
C ASN A 149 -3.56 8.95 13.27
N TRP A 150 -4.48 9.66 13.93
CA TRP A 150 -5.04 10.92 13.46
C TRP A 150 -4.44 12.13 14.18
N ALA A 151 -3.17 12.03 14.58
CA ALA A 151 -2.41 13.07 15.27
C ALA A 151 -3.20 13.66 16.45
N GLN A 152 -3.51 14.96 16.44
CA GLN A 152 -4.23 15.63 17.52
C GLN A 152 -5.66 15.12 17.76
N PHE A 153 -6.26 14.41 16.78
CA PHE A 153 -7.61 13.85 16.90
C PHE A 153 -7.63 12.44 17.50
N GLY A 154 -6.46 11.90 17.85
CA GLY A 154 -6.32 10.64 18.58
C GLY A 154 -6.02 9.43 17.70
N ASN A 155 -6.10 8.25 18.32
CA ASN A 155 -5.88 6.97 17.66
C ASN A 155 -7.18 6.16 17.64
N TYR A 156 -7.43 5.47 16.53
CA TYR A 156 -8.65 4.70 16.32
C TYR A 156 -8.30 3.29 15.86
N GLU A 157 -9.16 2.35 16.25
CA GLU A 157 -9.12 0.97 15.80
C GLU A 157 -10.51 0.61 15.25
N LEU A 158 -10.54 0.16 14.00
CA LEU A 158 -11.76 -0.25 13.31
C LEU A 158 -11.57 -1.63 12.68
N LYS A 159 -12.55 -2.52 12.83
CA LYS A 159 -12.59 -3.79 12.11
C LYS A 159 -13.16 -3.55 10.71
N VAL A 160 -12.39 -3.90 9.68
CA VAL A 160 -12.82 -3.81 8.28
C VAL A 160 -13.51 -5.12 7.89
N ALA A 161 -14.69 -5.01 7.30
CA ALA A 161 -15.39 -6.15 6.74
C ALA A 161 -15.24 -6.17 5.22
N ALA A 162 -15.23 -7.39 4.65
CA ALA A 162 -15.08 -7.58 3.20
C ALA A 162 -16.27 -7.06 2.38
N ASP A 163 -17.37 -6.69 3.03
CA ASP A 163 -18.55 -6.07 2.40
C ASP A 163 -18.41 -4.55 2.22
N GLY A 164 -17.26 -3.97 2.57
CA GLY A 164 -17.03 -2.53 2.46
C GLY A 164 -17.60 -1.74 3.63
N THR A 165 -17.70 -2.34 4.82
CA THR A 165 -18.06 -1.64 6.06
C THR A 165 -16.91 -1.66 7.07
N MET A 166 -16.93 -0.73 8.02
CA MET A 166 -16.04 -0.73 9.18
C MET A 166 -16.82 -0.36 10.45
N ASP A 167 -16.40 -0.91 11.58
CA ASP A 167 -16.92 -0.58 12.91
C ASP A 167 -15.78 -0.58 13.94
N GLY A 168 -15.80 0.38 14.87
CA GLY A 168 -14.82 0.50 15.93
C GLY A 168 -14.91 1.85 16.64
N GLY A 169 -13.77 2.42 17.02
CA GLY A 169 -13.78 3.69 17.74
C GLY A 169 -12.40 4.15 18.22
N ALA A 170 -12.41 5.21 19.02
CA ALA A 170 -11.19 5.73 19.62
C ALA A 170 -10.61 4.72 20.64
N VAL A 171 -9.29 4.54 20.58
CA VAL A 171 -8.58 3.60 21.46
C VAL A 171 -8.77 4.01 22.92
N GLY A 172 -9.27 3.09 23.74
CA GLY A 172 -9.51 3.30 25.17
C GLY A 172 -10.77 4.11 25.51
N LYS A 173 -11.59 4.47 24.51
CA LYS A 173 -12.83 5.23 24.68
C LYS A 173 -13.98 4.57 23.90
N PRO A 174 -14.54 3.46 24.41
CA PRO A 174 -15.55 2.68 23.69
C PRO A 174 -16.83 3.47 23.37
N GLU A 175 -17.13 4.54 24.11
CA GLU A 175 -18.24 5.47 23.84
C GLU A 175 -18.02 6.35 22.60
N ASP A 176 -16.78 6.53 22.16
CA ASP A 176 -16.39 7.34 21.00
C ASP A 176 -16.26 6.44 19.75
N TRP A 177 -17.40 5.89 19.35
CA TRP A 177 -17.51 4.93 18.25
C TRP A 177 -17.38 5.58 16.87
N ARG A 178 -16.94 4.79 15.88
CA ARG A 178 -16.91 5.14 14.46
C ARG A 178 -17.45 3.99 13.64
N LYS A 179 -18.21 4.33 12.60
CA LYS A 179 -18.58 3.41 11.51
C LYS A 179 -18.10 3.98 10.20
N ALA A 180 -17.90 3.13 9.20
CA ALA A 180 -17.58 3.60 7.87
C ALA A 180 -18.21 2.73 6.80
N LYS A 181 -18.49 3.33 5.64
CA LYS A 181 -18.90 2.62 4.43
C LYS A 181 -18.03 3.03 3.25
N PHE A 182 -17.59 2.04 2.48
CA PHE A 182 -16.82 2.26 1.27
C PHE A 182 -17.66 3.04 0.26
N THR A 183 -17.06 4.09 -0.29
CA THR A 183 -17.71 4.93 -1.31
C THR A 183 -17.13 4.62 -2.69
N ARG A 184 -15.81 4.69 -2.85
CA ARG A 184 -15.13 4.45 -4.13
C ARG A 184 -13.63 4.26 -4.00
N ASN A 185 -13.02 3.69 -5.04
CA ASN A 185 -11.57 3.74 -5.24
C ASN A 185 -11.14 5.16 -5.61
N MET A 186 -9.97 5.56 -5.13
CA MET A 186 -9.33 6.81 -5.56
C MET A 186 -8.61 6.61 -6.89
N ILE A 187 -8.76 7.57 -7.80
CA ILE A 187 -8.08 7.56 -9.09
C ILE A 187 -6.58 7.87 -8.88
N VAL A 188 -5.72 7.03 -9.46
CA VAL A 188 -4.28 7.34 -9.56
C VAL A 188 -4.11 8.34 -10.69
N ASN A 189 -3.96 9.62 -10.38
CA ASN A 189 -3.64 10.63 -11.38
C ASN A 189 -2.22 10.38 -11.91
N GLY A 190 -2.14 9.63 -13.02
CA GLY A 190 -0.90 9.21 -13.67
C GLY A 190 -1.09 8.36 -14.92
N VAL A 191 -2.32 8.21 -15.44
CA VAL A 191 -2.57 7.67 -16.78
C VAL A 191 -2.80 8.86 -17.70
N VAL A 192 -1.85 9.03 -18.62
CA VAL A 192 -1.92 9.86 -19.81
C VAL A 192 -3.28 9.63 -20.50
N GLU A 193 -4.00 10.70 -20.81
CA GLU A 193 -5.08 10.67 -21.81
C GLU A 193 -4.57 9.95 -23.06
N SER A 194 -5.04 8.72 -23.29
CA SER A 194 -4.85 8.09 -24.58
C SER A 194 -5.78 8.78 -25.57
N CYS A 195 -5.18 9.44 -26.56
CA CYS A 195 -5.81 10.01 -27.74
C CYS A 195 -6.98 9.16 -28.26
N GLU A 196 -8.14 9.79 -28.42
CA GLU A 196 -9.20 9.26 -29.29
C GLU A 196 -8.65 9.21 -30.72
N HIS A 197 -8.41 8.01 -31.21
CA HIS A 197 -8.36 7.73 -32.64
C HIS A 197 -9.73 7.23 -33.06
N HIS A 198 -10.58 8.13 -33.56
CA HIS A 198 -11.68 7.79 -34.48
C HIS A 198 -11.87 8.95 -35.47
#